data_AF-A0A1D2XE33-F1
#
_entry.id   AF-A0A1D2XE33-F1
#
_cell.length_a   1.000
_cell.length_b   1.000
_cell.length_c   1.000
_cell.angle_alpha   90.00
_cell.angle_beta   90.00
_cell.angle_gamma   90.00
#
_symmetry.space_group_name_H-M   'P 1'
#
loop_
_entity.id
_entity.type
_entity.pdbx_description
1 polymer ?
#
loop_
_entity_poly.entity_id
_entity_poly.type
_entity_poly.pdbx_seq_one_letter_code
_entity_poly.pdbx_strand_id
1 'polypeptide(L)'
;MNNKTIIALAVIMTITLSGCLSSPSQKTSDEDIYSALRNDDVEYRDERQSAQENDHSKEFIREQVAQVRRLFFQKDYAQASEQAESLVRLAPQSAEAYYWLARVRLEVGDYQQAYTMASKGVSIAPKHSSLKTELERLQRQAQLGAN
;
A
#
# COMPACT_ATOMS: atom_id res chain seq x y z
N MET A 1 -13.14 60.84 5.96
CA MET A 1 -14.10 60.85 4.83
C MET A 1 -13.36 60.44 3.58
N ASN A 2 -13.86 59.37 2.95
CA ASN A 2 -13.36 58.76 1.71
C ASN A 2 -13.29 59.77 0.56
N ASN A 3 -12.40 59.53 -0.41
CA ASN A 3 -12.56 59.76 -1.85
C ASN A 3 -11.43 59.00 -2.57
N LYS A 4 -11.64 57.77 -3.06
CA LYS A 4 -12.19 57.38 -4.37
C LYS A 4 -11.42 57.96 -5.57
N THR A 5 -11.24 57.10 -6.59
CA THR A 5 -10.94 57.35 -8.02
C THR A 5 -9.46 57.29 -8.42
N ILE A 6 -8.98 56.18 -9.02
CA ILE A 6 -9.08 55.72 -10.44
C ILE A 6 -7.90 56.23 -11.29
N ILE A 7 -6.95 55.31 -11.53
CA ILE A 7 -6.38 54.89 -12.83
C ILE A 7 -6.27 55.95 -13.95
N ALA A 8 -5.03 56.26 -14.37
CA ALA A 8 -4.61 56.58 -15.75
C ALA A 8 -3.07 56.71 -15.76
N LEU A 9 -2.25 55.72 -16.16
CA LEU A 9 -1.98 55.22 -17.52
C LEU A 9 -1.27 56.26 -18.43
N ALA A 10 0.07 56.19 -18.49
CA ALA A 10 0.95 56.50 -19.64
C ALA A 10 2.43 56.52 -19.17
N VAL A 11 3.17 55.42 -19.30
CA VAL A 11 4.14 55.14 -20.40
C VAL A 11 5.36 56.07 -20.37
N ILE A 12 6.49 55.55 -19.86
CA ILE A 12 7.87 55.91 -20.26
C ILE A 12 8.67 54.60 -20.21
N MET A 13 8.74 53.85 -21.30
CA MET A 13 9.78 53.91 -22.33
C MET A 13 11.14 53.37 -21.84
N THR A 14 11.49 52.20 -22.41
CA THR A 14 12.83 51.63 -22.65
C THR A 14 13.71 51.32 -21.44
N ILE A 15 13.97 50.03 -21.20
CA ILE A 15 15.33 49.46 -21.11
C ILE A 15 15.22 47.98 -21.49
N THR A 16 15.74 47.62 -22.67
CA THR A 16 16.17 46.26 -22.98
C THR A 16 17.46 45.99 -22.22
N LEU A 17 17.48 45.04 -21.29
CA LEU A 17 18.75 44.44 -20.85
C LEU A 17 18.53 42.99 -20.45
N SER A 18 19.13 42.14 -21.27
CA SER A 18 19.78 40.86 -20.98
C SER A 18 19.38 40.11 -19.71
N GLY A 19 18.87 38.91 -19.95
CA GLY A 19 18.65 37.91 -18.92
C GLY A 19 19.91 37.49 -18.17
N CYS A 20 19.65 36.82 -17.05
CA CYS A 20 20.42 35.75 -16.46
C CYS A 20 19.59 35.26 -15.27
N LEU A 21 18.86 34.16 -15.43
CA LEU A 21 18.42 33.37 -14.29
C LEU A 21 19.34 32.16 -14.20
N SER A 22 20.17 32.18 -13.17
CA SER A 22 21.22 31.25 -12.78
C SER A 22 20.70 29.82 -12.51
N SER A 23 21.45 28.83 -13.00
CA SER A 23 21.32 27.39 -12.67
C SER A 23 21.92 27.04 -11.29
N PRO A 24 21.72 25.82 -10.75
CA PRO A 24 22.61 24.68 -11.07
C PRO A 24 21.86 23.32 -11.25
N SER A 25 22.27 22.50 -12.24
CA SER A 25 23.06 21.25 -12.10
C SER A 25 22.26 20.08 -11.48
N GLN A 26 22.06 18.92 -12.12
CA GLN A 26 23.11 18.03 -12.64
C GLN A 26 22.64 17.16 -13.83
N LYS A 27 23.63 16.82 -14.63
CA LYS A 27 23.66 15.75 -15.63
C LYS A 27 24.28 14.50 -14.98
N THR A 28 23.86 13.33 -15.45
CA THR A 28 24.62 12.09 -15.76
C THR A 28 24.17 10.81 -15.06
N SER A 29 23.80 9.85 -15.92
CA SER A 29 24.15 8.41 -15.89
C SER A 29 23.96 7.67 -14.56
N ASP A 30 22.86 6.94 -14.43
CA ASP A 30 22.80 5.55 -14.88
C ASP A 30 21.33 5.12 -14.88
N GLU A 31 20.96 4.48 -15.97
CA GLU A 31 19.63 3.95 -16.24
C GLU A 31 19.38 2.80 -15.27
N ASP A 32 18.80 3.12 -14.12
CA ASP A 32 18.51 2.18 -13.05
C ASP A 32 17.30 1.34 -13.48
N ILE A 33 17.57 0.23 -14.19
CA ILE A 33 16.58 -0.72 -14.75
C ILE A 33 15.58 -1.22 -13.66
N TYR A 34 15.90 -1.04 -12.38
CA TYR A 34 15.03 -1.36 -11.25
C TYR A 34 13.90 -0.35 -10.98
N SER A 35 13.88 0.83 -11.62
CA SER A 35 12.74 1.77 -11.48
C SER A 35 11.44 1.23 -12.10
N ALA A 36 11.53 0.23 -12.99
CA ALA A 36 10.39 -0.41 -13.64
C ALA A 36 9.72 -1.51 -12.79
N LEU A 37 10.36 -1.98 -11.72
CA LEU A 37 9.80 -2.96 -10.77
C LEU A 37 9.14 -2.31 -9.55
N ARG A 38 9.09 -0.98 -9.49
CA ARG A 38 8.29 -0.23 -8.51
C ARG A 38 6.81 -0.08 -8.92
N ASN A 39 6.46 -0.60 -10.10
CA ASN A 39 5.12 -0.62 -10.69
C ASN A 39 4.45 -1.99 -10.57
N ASP A 40 4.39 -2.55 -9.37
CA ASP A 40 3.32 -3.48 -9.03
C ASP A 40 2.37 -2.74 -8.08
N ASP A 41 1.73 -1.70 -8.61
CA ASP A 41 0.43 -1.29 -8.12
C ASP A 41 -0.51 -2.48 -8.42
N VAL A 42 -0.50 -3.46 -7.51
CA VAL A 42 -1.53 -4.47 -7.44
C VAL A 42 -2.81 -3.69 -7.16
N GLU A 43 -3.52 -3.34 -8.22
CA GLU A 43 -4.83 -2.73 -8.18
C GLU A 43 -5.77 -3.74 -7.50
N TYR A 44 -5.83 -3.64 -6.17
CA TYR A 44 -6.89 -4.26 -5.41
C TYR A 44 -8.18 -3.63 -5.89
N ARG A 45 -8.97 -4.42 -6.62
CA ARG A 45 -10.34 -4.11 -6.99
C ARG A 45 -11.18 -4.03 -5.72
N ASP A 46 -11.10 -2.88 -5.07
CA ASP A 46 -11.81 -2.50 -3.86
C ASP A 46 -13.27 -2.27 -4.26
N GLU A 47 -14.15 -3.19 -3.85
CA GLU A 47 -15.61 -3.10 -4.02
C GLU A 47 -16.19 -2.00 -3.09
N ARG A 48 -15.76 -0.76 -3.31
CA ARG A 48 -16.23 0.43 -2.60
C ARG A 48 -17.63 0.85 -3.03
N GLN A 49 -18.64 0.03 -2.80
CA GLN A 49 -20.01 0.52 -2.91
C GLN A 49 -21.04 -0.30 -2.14
N SER A 50 -20.80 -0.53 -0.86
CA SER A 50 -21.94 -0.57 0.07
C SER A 50 -21.48 -0.22 1.47
N ALA A 51 -22.29 0.59 2.13
CA ALA A 51 -22.08 1.13 3.47
C ALA A 51 -20.99 2.20 3.57
N GLN A 52 -21.46 3.39 3.93
CA GLN A 52 -20.72 4.50 4.52
C GLN A 52 -20.10 4.05 5.85
N GLU A 53 -19.13 3.14 5.79
CA GLU A 53 -18.27 2.80 6.92
C GLU A 53 -17.40 4.01 7.20
N ASN A 54 -17.53 4.56 8.42
CA ASN A 54 -16.82 5.72 8.92
C ASN A 54 -15.42 5.82 8.32
N ASP A 55 -15.13 6.92 7.63
CA ASP A 55 -13.85 7.16 6.94
C ASP A 55 -12.64 6.95 7.87
N HIS A 56 -12.83 7.27 9.16
CA HIS A 56 -11.89 7.03 10.25
C HIS A 56 -11.60 5.54 10.49
N SER A 57 -12.58 4.65 10.33
CA SER A 57 -12.39 3.20 10.45
C SER A 57 -11.57 2.66 9.28
N LYS A 58 -11.80 3.11 8.04
CA LYS A 58 -11.01 2.65 6.89
C LYS A 58 -9.57 3.14 6.98
N GLU A 59 -9.37 4.40 7.36
CA GLU A 59 -8.03 4.94 7.58
C GLU A 59 -7.31 4.21 8.72
N PHE A 60 -8.01 3.93 9.82
CA PHE A 60 -7.47 3.13 10.91
C PHE A 60 -7.05 1.73 10.45
N ILE A 61 -7.89 1.03 9.67
CA ILE A 61 -7.55 -0.30 9.13
C ILE A 61 -6.35 -0.23 8.18
N ARG A 62 -6.26 0.80 7.32
CA ARG A 62 -5.09 1.01 6.45
C ARG A 62 -3.81 1.20 7.25
N GLU A 63 -3.87 1.99 8.32
CA GLU A 63 -2.72 2.20 9.20
C GLU A 63 -2.30 0.91 9.92
N GLN A 64 -3.27 0.10 10.37
CA GLN A 64 -2.99 -1.21 10.96
C GLN A 64 -2.35 -2.17 9.95
N VAL A 65 -2.85 -2.21 8.71
CA VAL A 65 -2.22 -2.96 7.61
C VAL A 65 -0.79 -2.50 7.36
N ALA A 66 -0.56 -1.18 7.28
CA ALA A 66 0.77 -0.61 7.08
C ALA A 66 1.72 -0.99 8.22
N GLN A 67 1.24 -1.00 9.46
CA GLN A 67 2.00 -1.44 10.63
C GLN A 67 2.39 -2.92 10.53
N VAL A 68 1.42 -3.82 10.26
CA VAL A 68 1.68 -5.25 10.07
C VAL A 68 2.73 -5.46 8.97
N ARG A 69 2.58 -4.76 7.85
CA ARG A 69 3.53 -4.82 6.73
C ARG A 69 4.93 -4.36 7.15
N ARG A 70 5.06 -3.26 7.90
CA ARG A 70 6.36 -2.80 8.41
C ARG A 70 7.01 -3.84 9.31
N LEU A 71 6.27 -4.37 10.28
CA LEU A 71 6.76 -5.40 11.21
C LEU A 71 7.19 -6.67 10.45
N PHE A 72 6.39 -7.09 9.47
CA PHE A 72 6.71 -8.21 8.59
C PHE A 72 8.04 -7.99 7.86
N PHE A 73 8.24 -6.83 7.22
CA PHE A 73 9.48 -6.55 6.49
C PHE A 73 10.69 -6.33 7.40
N GLN A 74 10.47 -5.95 8.66
CA GLN A 74 11.49 -5.94 9.72
C GLN A 74 11.82 -7.34 10.25
N LYS A 75 11.10 -8.38 9.80
CA LYS A 75 11.17 -9.76 10.29
C LYS A 75 10.79 -9.92 11.77
N ASP A 76 10.12 -8.92 12.33
CA ASP A 76 9.51 -9.03 13.66
C ASP A 76 8.17 -9.76 13.53
N TYR A 77 8.25 -11.07 13.29
CA TYR A 77 7.08 -11.91 13.05
C TYR A 77 6.24 -12.14 14.31
N ALA A 78 6.82 -11.95 15.50
CA ALA A 78 6.10 -12.02 16.76
C ALA A 78 5.09 -10.86 16.85
N GLN A 79 5.57 -9.62 16.74
CA GLN A 79 4.68 -8.46 16.73
C GLN A 79 3.78 -8.44 15.50
N ALA A 80 4.29 -8.84 14.32
CA ALA A 80 3.44 -8.91 13.13
C ALA A 80 2.29 -9.91 13.29
N SER A 81 2.48 -11.01 14.03
CA SER A 81 1.43 -11.99 14.30
C SER A 81 0.33 -11.37 15.14
N GLU A 82 0.69 -10.72 16.25
CA GLU A 82 -0.26 -10.07 17.15
C GLU A 82 -1.07 -8.99 16.43
N GLN A 83 -0.42 -8.16 15.64
CA GLN A 83 -1.08 -7.10 14.90
C GLN A 83 -1.95 -7.64 13.76
N ALA A 84 -1.52 -8.69 13.07
CA ALA A 84 -2.31 -9.32 12.02
C ALA A 84 -3.55 -10.04 12.59
N GLU A 85 -3.46 -10.66 13.76
CA GLU A 85 -4.61 -11.23 14.46
C GLU A 85 -5.60 -10.13 14.89
N SER A 86 -5.08 -9.01 15.40
CA SER A 86 -5.89 -7.83 15.72
C SER A 86 -6.63 -7.32 14.48
N LEU A 87 -5.92 -7.21 13.37
CA LEU A 87 -6.48 -6.78 12.09
C LEU A 87 -7.63 -7.68 11.62
N VAL A 88 -7.51 -8.99 11.76
CA VAL A 88 -8.61 -9.94 11.46
C VAL A 88 -9.81 -9.75 12.39
N ARG A 89 -9.60 -9.44 13.67
CA ARG A 89 -10.71 -9.14 14.60
C ARG A 89 -11.41 -7.84 14.25
N LEU A 90 -10.65 -6.83 13.81
CA LEU A 90 -11.17 -5.51 13.45
C LEU A 90 -11.92 -5.53 12.12
N ALA A 91 -11.44 -6.31 11.15
CA ALA A 91 -12.01 -6.42 9.81
C ALA A 91 -12.22 -7.89 9.41
N PRO A 92 -13.20 -8.60 10.02
CA PRO A 92 -13.41 -10.03 9.78
C PRO A 92 -13.91 -10.37 8.38
N GLN A 93 -14.34 -9.36 7.60
CA GLN A 93 -14.74 -9.48 6.19
C GLN A 93 -13.67 -8.95 5.22
N SER A 94 -12.49 -8.58 5.71
CA SER A 94 -11.38 -8.14 4.86
C SER A 94 -10.51 -9.33 4.46
N ALA A 95 -10.47 -9.63 3.16
CA ALA A 95 -9.55 -10.64 2.62
C ALA A 95 -8.07 -10.25 2.88
N GLU A 96 -7.76 -8.96 2.85
CA GLU A 96 -6.41 -8.44 3.12
C GLU A 96 -5.95 -8.75 4.56
N ALA A 97 -6.84 -8.67 5.54
CA ALA A 97 -6.52 -9.01 6.93
C ALA A 97 -6.08 -10.48 7.06
N TYR A 98 -6.82 -11.40 6.44
CA TYR A 98 -6.46 -12.82 6.42
C TYR A 98 -5.21 -13.10 5.60
N TYR A 99 -4.96 -12.35 4.53
CA TYR A 99 -3.73 -12.44 3.74
C TYR A 99 -2.49 -12.14 4.58
N TRP A 100 -2.50 -11.02 5.31
CA TRP A 100 -1.36 -10.65 6.16
C TRP A 100 -1.14 -11.66 7.28
N LEU A 101 -2.20 -12.14 7.94
CA LEU A 101 -2.06 -13.17 8.98
C LEU A 101 -1.53 -14.49 8.39
N ALA A 102 -2.03 -14.91 7.22
CA ALA A 102 -1.55 -16.11 6.54
C ALA A 102 -0.05 -16.00 6.21
N ARG A 103 0.39 -14.85 5.71
CA ARG A 103 1.80 -14.61 5.40
C ARG A 103 2.69 -14.62 6.63
N VAL A 104 2.28 -13.96 7.72
CA VAL A 104 3.05 -13.99 8.96
C VAL A 104 3.14 -15.42 9.50
N ARG A 105 2.03 -16.17 9.51
CA ARG A 105 2.01 -17.57 9.94
C ARG A 105 2.93 -18.46 9.12
N LEU A 106 3.03 -18.18 7.83
CA LEU A 106 3.93 -18.89 6.95
C LEU A 106 5.40 -18.64 7.30
N GLU A 107 5.79 -17.40 7.57
CA GLU A 107 7.18 -17.06 7.92
C GLU A 107 7.62 -17.66 9.26
N VAL A 108 6.69 -17.81 10.22
CA VAL A 108 6.98 -18.48 11.50
C VAL A 108 6.90 -20.02 11.41
N GLY A 109 6.62 -20.57 10.22
CA GLY A 109 6.54 -22.01 9.98
C GLY A 109 5.23 -22.68 10.40
N ASP A 110 4.21 -21.91 10.79
CA ASP A 110 2.87 -22.43 11.09
C ASP A 110 2.05 -22.58 9.80
N TYR A 111 2.42 -23.59 9.01
CA TYR A 111 1.80 -23.88 7.71
C TYR A 111 0.30 -24.21 7.84
N GLN A 112 -0.11 -24.81 8.96
CA GLN A 112 -1.50 -25.20 9.18
C GLN A 112 -2.40 -23.97 9.39
N GLN A 113 -1.97 -23.02 10.25
CA GLN A 113 -2.70 -21.77 10.41
C GLN A 113 -2.60 -20.89 9.17
N ALA A 114 -1.46 -20.84 8.51
CA ALA A 114 -1.29 -20.10 7.25
C ALA A 114 -2.31 -20.58 6.20
N TYR A 115 -2.45 -21.90 6.03
CA TYR A 115 -3.44 -22.50 5.13
C TYR A 115 -4.87 -22.14 5.51
N THR A 116 -5.20 -22.23 6.80
CA THR A 116 -6.53 -21.91 7.31
C THR A 116 -6.89 -20.44 7.05
N MET A 117 -5.97 -19.51 7.31
CA MET A 117 -6.21 -18.09 7.09
C MET A 117 -6.26 -17.74 5.60
N ALA A 118 -5.35 -18.29 4.78
CA ALA A 118 -5.37 -18.09 3.34
C ALA A 118 -6.69 -18.61 2.73
N SER A 119 -7.17 -19.78 3.16
CA SER A 119 -8.44 -20.35 2.72
C SER A 119 -9.63 -19.45 3.06
N LYS A 120 -9.65 -18.88 4.27
CA LYS A 120 -10.68 -17.89 4.66
C LYS A 120 -10.61 -16.64 3.78
N GLY A 121 -9.41 -16.10 3.55
CA GLY A 121 -9.22 -14.96 2.67
C GLY A 121 -9.74 -15.21 1.25
N VAL A 122 -9.43 -16.36 0.67
CA VAL A 122 -9.94 -16.76 -0.66
C VAL A 122 -11.46 -16.92 -0.66
N SER A 123 -12.06 -17.44 0.42
CA SER A 123 -13.52 -17.57 0.52
C SER A 123 -14.24 -16.21 0.54
N ILE A 124 -13.60 -15.19 1.12
CA ILE A 124 -14.12 -13.82 1.18
C ILE A 124 -13.95 -13.12 -0.17
N ALA A 125 -12.77 -13.21 -0.77
CA ALA A 125 -12.47 -12.61 -2.07
C ALA A 125 -11.86 -13.66 -3.02
N PRO A 126 -12.70 -14.47 -3.71
CA PRO A 126 -12.22 -15.54 -4.59
C PRO A 126 -11.40 -15.05 -5.79
N LYS A 127 -11.56 -13.78 -6.16
CA LYS A 127 -10.82 -13.12 -7.25
C LYS A 127 -9.48 -12.56 -6.81
N HIS A 128 -9.12 -12.70 -5.55
CA HIS A 128 -7.85 -12.22 -5.02
C HIS A 128 -6.70 -13.14 -5.43
N SER A 129 -5.93 -12.73 -6.45
CA SER A 129 -4.84 -13.51 -7.03
C SER A 129 -3.76 -13.89 -6.01
N SER A 130 -3.28 -12.96 -5.19
CA SER A 130 -2.18 -13.24 -4.24
C SER A 130 -2.57 -14.27 -3.17
N LEU A 131 -3.77 -14.18 -2.60
CA LEU A 131 -4.30 -15.17 -1.66
C LEU A 131 -4.42 -16.57 -2.27
N LYS A 132 -4.89 -16.65 -3.53
CA LYS A 132 -4.95 -17.91 -4.26
C LYS A 132 -3.56 -18.51 -4.46
N THR A 133 -2.59 -17.69 -4.88
CA THR A 133 -1.19 -18.11 -5.06
C THR A 133 -0.56 -18.59 -3.75
N GLU A 134 -0.79 -17.89 -2.64
CA GLU A 134 -0.28 -18.31 -1.33
C GLU A 134 -0.91 -19.63 -0.87
N LEU A 135 -2.21 -19.82 -1.10
CA LEU A 135 -2.90 -21.08 -0.79
C LEU A 135 -2.32 -22.25 -1.61
N GLU A 136 -2.11 -22.05 -2.91
CA GLU A 136 -1.49 -23.04 -3.79
C GLU A 136 -0.05 -23.38 -3.35
N ARG A 137 0.71 -22.39 -2.89
CA ARG A 137 2.06 -22.59 -2.37
C ARG A 137 2.07 -23.43 -1.09
N LEU A 138 1.17 -23.13 -0.16
CA LEU A 138 0.99 -23.87 1.09
C LEU A 138 0.61 -25.33 0.83
N GLN A 139 -0.29 -25.58 -0.12
CA GLN A 139 -0.68 -26.94 -0.51
C GLN A 139 0.51 -27.73 -1.07
N ARG A 140 1.33 -27.11 -1.91
CA ARG A 140 2.54 -27.75 -2.44
C ARG A 140 3.54 -28.09 -1.33
N GLN A 141 3.77 -27.17 -0.40
CA GLN A 141 4.66 -27.44 0.74
C GLN A 141 4.15 -28.60 1.61
N ALA A 142 2.85 -28.66 1.87
CA ALA A 142 2.25 -29.76 2.61
C ALA A 142 2.40 -31.12 1.90
N GLN A 143 2.28 -31.16 0.56
CA GLN A 143 2.47 -32.38 -0.24
C GLN A 143 3.93 -32.83 -0.28
N LEU A 144 4.88 -31.89 -0.32
CA LEU A 144 6.31 -32.20 -0.37
C LEU A 144 6.86 -32.72 0.96
N GLY A 145 6.27 -32.33 2.09
CA GLY A 145 6.66 -32.84 3.42
C GLY A 145 6.03 -34.18 3.79
N ALA A 146 5.15 -34.73 2.94
CA ALA A 146 4.41 -35.96 3.20
C ALA A 146 4.97 -37.21 2.50
N ASN A 147 6.13 -37.10 1.83
CA ASN A 147 6.80 -38.18 1.10
C ASN A 147 8.15 -38.56 1.74
#